data_AF-A0A543FNW4-F1
#
_entry.id   AF-A0A543FNW4-F1
#
_cell.length_a   1.000
_cell.length_b   1.000
_cell.length_c   1.000
_cell.angle_alpha   90.00
_cell.angle_beta   90.00
_cell.angle_gamma   90.00
#
_symmetry.space_group_name_H-M   'P 1'
#
loop_
_entity.id
_entity.type
_entity.pdbx_description
1 polymer ?
#
loop_
_entity_poly.entity_id
_entity_poly.type
_entity_poly.pdbx_seq_one_letter_code
_entity_poly.pdbx_strand_id
1 'polypeptide(L)'
;MIAAALLSAGGAGPAVIEYAPILVSAGQGQKPEPTLWVPCPNNGREAAEHRVVRTFQRGPGVAPAATMPGGTSQLVCGNDAYGYYHIVNRHYVEWNEKSIKTSENWREVADYAIAEALKNPQTVAFRAVNNTFCYSREIYLVNKVTGAIVNVTYPNVVLRGQDGVIITAFPAGAQCRG
;
A
#
# COMPACT_ATOMS: atom_id res chain seq x y z
N MET A 1 22.73 -75.30 -8.82
CA MET A 1 21.96 -74.49 -7.85
C MET A 1 20.82 -73.86 -8.65
N ILE A 2 19.61 -74.46 -8.73
CA ILE A 2 18.43 -74.33 -7.83
C ILE A 2 18.06 -72.83 -7.65
N ALA A 3 16.87 -72.28 -7.93
CA ALA A 3 15.51 -72.76 -8.24
C ALA A 3 14.70 -71.65 -8.99
N ALA A 4 13.52 -72.04 -9.50
CA ALA A 4 12.43 -71.19 -10.03
C ALA A 4 11.53 -70.60 -8.91
N ALA A 5 10.68 -69.60 -9.27
CA ALA A 5 9.42 -69.13 -8.62
C ALA A 5 9.32 -67.57 -8.71
N LEU A 6 8.20 -66.85 -8.80
CA LEU A 6 6.75 -67.06 -8.94
C LEU A 6 6.14 -65.64 -9.18
N LEU A 7 4.97 -65.55 -9.84
CA LEU A 7 4.16 -64.32 -9.86
C LEU A 7 3.68 -63.95 -8.44
N SER A 8 3.54 -62.65 -8.14
CA SER A 8 2.35 -62.16 -7.44
C SER A 8 2.09 -60.67 -7.72
N ALA A 9 0.81 -60.37 -7.98
CA ALA A 9 0.24 -59.04 -8.07
C ALA A 9 0.02 -58.48 -6.64
N GLY A 10 0.15 -57.16 -6.47
CA GLY A 10 -0.16 -56.50 -5.20
C GLY A 10 -0.27 -54.99 -5.33
N GLY A 11 -1.51 -54.50 -5.44
CA GLY A 11 -1.94 -53.23 -4.84
C GLY A 11 -1.54 -51.93 -5.55
N ALA A 12 -2.38 -51.49 -6.50
CA ALA A 12 -2.53 -50.07 -6.80
C ALA A 12 -3.15 -49.37 -5.57
N GLY A 13 -2.31 -48.77 -4.72
CA GLY A 13 -2.75 -47.70 -3.82
C GLY A 13 -2.99 -46.42 -4.62
N PRO A 14 -3.96 -45.57 -4.27
CA PRO A 14 -4.11 -44.28 -4.94
C PRO A 14 -2.82 -43.49 -4.76
N ALA A 15 -2.26 -43.00 -5.87
CA ALA A 15 -1.21 -42.01 -5.84
C ALA A 15 -1.72 -40.82 -5.02
N VAL A 16 -1.18 -40.65 -3.82
CA VAL A 16 -1.28 -39.39 -3.10
C VAL A 16 -0.57 -38.39 -4.00
N ILE A 17 -1.36 -37.58 -4.70
CA ILE A 17 -0.87 -36.34 -5.29
C ILE A 17 -0.47 -35.50 -4.09
N GLU A 18 0.82 -35.57 -3.77
CA GLU A 18 1.47 -34.67 -2.85
C GLU A 18 1.29 -33.28 -3.47
N TYR A 19 0.33 -32.51 -2.93
CA TYR A 19 0.22 -31.10 -3.22
C TYR A 19 1.51 -30.48 -2.68
N ALA A 20 2.52 -30.39 -3.55
CA ALA A 20 3.67 -29.55 -3.30
C ALA A 20 3.10 -28.19 -2.86
N PRO A 21 3.48 -27.68 -1.67
CA PRO A 21 3.02 -26.36 -1.27
C PRO A 21 3.44 -25.41 -2.38
N ILE A 22 2.46 -24.75 -3.01
CA ILE A 22 2.72 -23.64 -3.90
C ILE A 22 3.51 -22.65 -3.06
N LEU A 23 4.82 -22.55 -3.34
CA LEU A 23 5.68 -21.54 -2.76
C LEU A 23 5.16 -20.21 -3.29
N VAL A 24 4.25 -19.61 -2.54
CA VAL A 24 3.89 -18.20 -2.68
C VAL A 24 5.20 -17.45 -2.53
N SER A 25 5.64 -16.82 -3.62
CA SER A 25 6.84 -16.00 -3.65
C SER A 25 6.83 -15.05 -2.45
N ALA A 26 7.84 -15.18 -1.59
CA ALA A 26 8.11 -14.27 -0.48
C ALA A 26 8.42 -12.88 -1.06
N GLY A 27 7.38 -12.10 -1.32
CA GLY A 27 7.48 -10.78 -1.95
C GLY A 27 6.17 -9.98 -1.99
N GLN A 28 5.03 -10.60 -1.72
CA GLN A 28 3.73 -9.93 -1.60
C GLN A 28 3.03 -10.43 -0.34
N GLY A 29 2.88 -9.60 0.69
CA GLY A 29 1.88 -9.91 1.73
C GLY A 29 2.19 -9.51 3.16
N GLN A 30 3.39 -9.05 3.51
CA GLN A 30 3.65 -8.59 4.88
C GLN A 30 3.83 -7.07 4.91
N LYS A 31 2.81 -6.41 5.45
CA LYS A 31 2.79 -4.98 5.77
C LYS A 31 4.01 -4.66 6.65
N PRO A 32 4.87 -3.70 6.27
CA PRO A 32 6.08 -3.40 7.03
C PRO A 32 5.74 -2.90 8.44
N GLU A 33 6.61 -3.22 9.40
CA GLU A 33 6.54 -2.73 10.79
C GLU A 33 6.40 -1.19 10.82
N PRO A 34 5.56 -0.63 11.71
CA PRO A 34 5.28 0.80 11.68
C PRO A 34 6.53 1.64 11.98
N THR A 35 6.89 2.56 11.08
CA THR A 35 7.70 3.72 11.46
C THR A 35 6.98 4.53 12.52
N LEU A 36 7.72 5.22 13.40
CA LEU A 36 7.17 6.02 14.50
C LEU A 36 6.04 6.92 13.99
N TRP A 37 4.82 6.57 14.36
CA TRP A 37 3.63 7.37 14.07
C TRP A 37 3.46 8.40 15.18
N VAL A 38 3.34 9.66 14.80
CA VAL A 38 3.24 10.77 15.74
C VAL A 38 1.84 11.38 15.67
N PRO A 39 1.09 11.44 16.80
CA PRO A 39 -0.25 11.99 16.78
C PRO A 39 -0.31 13.49 16.51
N CYS A 40 -1.31 13.86 15.72
CA CYS A 40 -1.70 15.25 15.52
C CYS A 40 -2.70 15.69 16.60
N PRO A 41 -2.50 16.85 17.24
CA PRO A 41 -3.33 17.28 18.34
C PRO A 41 -4.64 17.91 17.86
N ASN A 42 -5.78 17.53 18.44
CA ASN A 42 -7.07 18.15 18.10
C ASN A 42 -7.12 19.65 18.40
N ASN A 43 -6.46 20.09 19.48
CA ASN A 43 -6.29 21.49 19.85
C ASN A 43 -4.90 21.98 19.43
N GLY A 44 -4.78 23.24 19.02
CA GLY A 44 -3.49 23.80 18.57
C GLY A 44 -3.04 23.27 17.20
N ARG A 45 -4.00 22.99 16.30
CA ARG A 45 -3.73 22.44 14.96
C ARG A 45 -2.74 23.28 14.17
N GLU A 46 -2.87 24.60 14.23
CA GLU A 46 -1.99 25.56 13.55
C GLU A 46 -0.52 25.40 14.00
N ALA A 47 -0.26 25.34 15.30
CA ALA A 47 1.09 25.13 15.83
C ALA A 47 1.68 23.76 15.44
N ALA A 48 0.82 22.78 15.17
CA ALA A 48 1.23 21.44 14.75
C ALA A 48 1.26 21.25 13.24
N GLU A 49 0.89 22.24 12.43
CA GLU A 49 0.67 22.11 10.98
C GLU A 49 1.84 21.44 10.25
N HIS A 50 3.07 21.81 10.60
CA HIS A 50 4.29 21.27 10.00
C HIS A 50 4.88 20.07 10.75
N ARG A 51 4.24 19.60 11.83
CA ARG A 51 4.70 18.44 12.59
C ARG A 51 4.56 17.18 11.74
N VAL A 52 5.64 16.43 11.65
CA VAL A 52 5.69 15.15 10.93
C VAL A 52 4.88 14.10 11.69
N VAL A 53 3.93 13.49 11.00
CA VAL A 53 3.14 12.34 11.44
C VAL A 53 3.88 11.06 11.13
N ARG A 54 4.40 10.98 9.90
CA ARG A 54 5.05 9.78 9.38
C ARG A 54 5.93 10.12 8.18
N THR A 55 7.02 9.39 8.05
CA THR A 55 7.90 9.45 6.88
C THR A 55 7.81 8.14 6.11
N PHE A 56 7.68 8.25 4.79
CA PHE A 56 7.59 7.14 3.86
C PHE A 56 8.79 7.11 2.94
N GLN A 57 9.26 5.91 2.60
CA GLN A 57 10.21 5.72 1.51
C GLN A 57 9.49 5.98 0.18
N ARG A 58 10.19 6.64 -0.75
CA ARG A 58 9.63 7.05 -2.03
C ARG A 58 10.61 6.76 -3.16
N GLY A 59 10.16 6.00 -4.15
CA GLY A 59 10.86 5.82 -5.42
C GLY A 59 10.88 7.12 -6.26
N PRO A 60 11.76 7.21 -7.27
CA PRO A 60 11.79 8.37 -8.15
C PRO A 60 10.44 8.55 -8.86
N GLY A 61 10.02 9.80 -8.99
CA GLY A 61 8.86 10.19 -9.80
C GLY A 61 9.34 10.70 -11.14
N VAL A 62 8.99 10.01 -12.22
CA VAL A 62 9.35 10.42 -13.58
C VAL A 62 8.06 10.63 -14.36
N ALA A 63 7.83 11.87 -14.79
CA ALA A 63 6.74 12.25 -15.68
C ALA A 63 7.32 13.06 -16.85
N PRO A 64 6.63 13.19 -18.00
CA PRO A 64 7.18 13.83 -19.19
C PRO A 64 7.72 15.26 -18.97
N ALA A 65 7.10 16.03 -18.05
CA ALA A 65 7.43 17.44 -17.83
C ALA A 65 8.18 17.70 -16.51
N ALA A 66 8.39 16.70 -15.65
CA ALA A 66 9.05 16.89 -14.37
C ALA A 66 9.60 15.58 -13.80
N THR A 67 10.72 15.68 -13.09
CA THR A 67 11.27 14.58 -12.31
C THR A 67 11.36 14.97 -10.85
N MET A 68 11.13 13.99 -9.98
CA MET A 68 11.26 14.09 -8.55
C MET A 68 12.19 12.96 -8.12
N PRO A 69 13.39 13.25 -7.58
CA PRO A 69 14.34 12.20 -7.19
C PRO A 69 13.74 11.29 -6.13
N GLY A 70 14.20 10.04 -6.08
CA GLY A 70 13.86 9.12 -5.00
C GLY A 70 14.37 9.65 -3.65
N GLY A 71 13.78 9.16 -2.56
CA GLY A 71 14.12 9.61 -1.22
C GLY A 71 12.98 9.31 -0.25
N THR A 72 12.60 10.32 0.52
CA THR A 72 11.48 10.21 1.46
C THR A 72 10.40 11.25 1.18
N SER A 73 9.19 10.95 1.65
CA SER A 73 8.06 11.87 1.69
C SER A 73 7.45 11.88 3.07
N GLN A 74 7.10 13.06 3.54
CA GLN A 74 6.57 13.27 4.88
C GLN A 74 5.07 13.54 4.80
N LEU A 75 4.31 12.80 5.62
CA LEU A 75 2.96 13.19 6.00
C LEU A 75 3.10 14.07 7.23
N VAL A 76 2.71 15.33 7.11
CA VAL A 76 2.62 16.28 8.23
C VAL A 76 1.18 16.38 8.71
N CYS A 77 0.96 16.97 9.90
CA CYS A 77 -0.40 17.17 10.39
C CYS A 77 -1.25 17.99 9.40
N GLY A 78 -0.64 19.04 8.83
CA GLY A 78 -1.24 19.87 7.80
C GLY A 78 -2.46 20.63 8.30
N ASN A 79 -3.43 20.82 7.40
CA ASN A 79 -4.65 21.60 7.61
C ASN A 79 -5.76 21.08 6.69
N ASP A 80 -6.81 21.86 6.42
CA ASP A 80 -7.91 21.44 5.54
C ASP A 80 -7.55 21.33 4.06
N ALA A 81 -6.42 21.88 3.63
CA ALA A 81 -5.93 21.85 2.26
C ALA A 81 -4.87 20.77 2.01
N TYR A 82 -4.14 20.32 3.03
CA TYR A 82 -3.12 19.30 2.88
C TYR A 82 -2.82 18.50 4.15
N GLY A 83 -2.11 17.39 4.00
CA GLY A 83 -1.58 16.60 5.10
C GLY A 83 -2.62 15.70 5.77
N TYR A 84 -2.32 15.29 6.99
CA TYR A 84 -3.13 14.31 7.72
C TYR A 84 -4.56 14.80 7.99
N TYR A 85 -4.75 16.07 8.39
CA TYR A 85 -6.09 16.60 8.61
C TYR A 85 -6.92 16.62 7.32
N HIS A 86 -6.33 16.98 6.18
CA HIS A 86 -7.03 16.90 4.91
C HIS A 86 -7.47 15.47 4.58
N ILE A 87 -6.59 14.47 4.75
CA ILE A 87 -6.94 13.05 4.54
C ILE A 87 -8.08 12.62 5.45
N VAL A 88 -8.04 12.97 6.74
CA VAL A 88 -9.13 12.65 7.67
C VAL A 88 -10.43 13.35 7.25
N ASN A 89 -10.37 14.65 6.96
CA ASN A 89 -11.57 15.44 6.70
C ASN A 89 -12.23 15.12 5.35
N ARG A 90 -11.44 14.68 4.35
CA ARG A 90 -11.92 14.45 2.99
C ARG A 90 -12.00 13.00 2.57
N HIS A 91 -11.21 12.12 3.20
CA HIS A 91 -11.02 10.74 2.73
C HIS A 91 -11.15 9.69 3.83
N TYR A 92 -11.54 10.07 5.05
CA TYR A 92 -11.75 9.12 6.13
C TYR A 92 -12.80 8.07 5.76
N VAL A 93 -13.90 8.47 5.13
CA VAL A 93 -15.00 7.55 4.79
C VAL A 93 -14.50 6.47 3.85
N GLU A 94 -13.80 6.84 2.78
CA GLU A 94 -13.27 5.92 1.78
C GLU A 94 -12.25 4.97 2.40
N TRP A 95 -11.35 5.46 3.25
CA TRP A 95 -10.39 4.60 3.95
C TRP A 95 -11.05 3.67 4.97
N ASN A 96 -12.06 4.16 5.69
CA ASN A 96 -12.80 3.37 6.67
C ASN A 96 -13.62 2.26 6.01
N GLU A 97 -14.21 2.50 4.84
CA GLU A 97 -14.86 1.46 4.05
C GLU A 97 -13.89 0.34 3.65
N LYS A 98 -12.64 0.69 3.30
CA LYS A 98 -11.60 -0.32 3.03
C LYS A 98 -11.23 -1.10 4.29
N SER A 99 -11.13 -0.42 5.42
CA SER A 99 -10.69 -1.02 6.67
C SER A 99 -11.71 -1.98 7.28
N ILE A 100 -13.00 -1.70 7.10
CA ILE A 100 -14.07 -2.64 7.44
C ILE A 100 -13.89 -3.96 6.68
N LYS A 101 -13.55 -3.90 5.39
CA LYS A 101 -13.32 -5.11 4.57
C LYS A 101 -12.07 -5.86 5.00
N THR A 102 -11.00 -5.15 5.36
CA THR A 102 -9.75 -5.80 5.79
C THR A 102 -9.73 -6.22 7.26
N SER A 103 -10.77 -5.88 8.01
CA SER A 103 -10.82 -6.02 9.48
C SER A 103 -9.69 -5.26 10.19
N GLU A 104 -9.21 -4.14 9.62
CA GLU A 104 -8.12 -3.30 10.16
C GLU A 104 -8.61 -1.92 10.60
N ASN A 105 -7.72 -1.15 11.23
CA ASN A 105 -7.93 0.27 11.42
C ASN A 105 -7.78 1.01 10.08
N TRP A 106 -8.59 2.05 9.83
CA TRP A 106 -8.51 2.83 8.58
C TRP A 106 -7.11 3.41 8.33
N ARG A 107 -6.43 3.85 9.38
CA ARG A 107 -5.08 4.43 9.32
C ARG A 107 -4.07 3.38 8.90
N GLU A 108 -4.23 2.17 9.42
CA GLU A 108 -3.39 1.04 9.10
C GLU A 108 -3.45 0.67 7.61
N VAL A 109 -4.65 0.70 7.03
CA VAL A 109 -4.85 0.48 5.59
C VAL A 109 -4.29 1.64 4.77
N ALA A 110 -4.55 2.88 5.19
CA ALA A 110 -4.06 4.08 4.50
C ALA A 110 -2.53 4.15 4.49
N ASP A 111 -1.88 3.96 5.63
CA ASP A 111 -0.41 4.00 5.75
C ASP A 111 0.26 2.91 4.90
N TYR A 112 -0.30 1.69 4.88
CA TYR A 112 0.18 0.62 4.00
C TYR A 112 0.06 1.01 2.52
N ALA A 113 -1.12 1.48 2.13
CA ALA A 113 -1.40 1.85 0.75
C ALA A 113 -0.51 3.01 0.27
N ILE A 114 -0.29 4.01 1.13
CA ILE A 114 0.63 5.14 0.88
C ILE A 114 2.06 4.62 0.72
N ALA A 115 2.53 3.78 1.65
CA ALA A 115 3.88 3.23 1.60
C ALA A 115 4.14 2.46 0.31
N GLU A 116 3.20 1.60 -0.11
CA GLU A 116 3.34 0.81 -1.33
C GLU A 116 3.33 1.67 -2.59
N ALA A 117 2.42 2.65 -2.67
CA ALA A 117 2.32 3.57 -3.82
C ALA A 117 3.55 4.44 -3.97
N LEU A 118 4.12 4.91 -2.85
CA LEU A 118 5.32 5.75 -2.87
C LEU A 118 6.58 4.96 -3.15
N LYS A 119 6.75 3.79 -2.51
CA LYS A 119 7.98 3.00 -2.62
C LYS A 119 8.18 2.46 -4.04
N ASN A 120 7.14 1.88 -4.63
CA ASN A 120 7.19 1.24 -5.95
C ASN A 120 5.94 1.62 -6.77
N PRO A 121 5.83 2.87 -7.26
CA PRO A 121 4.69 3.28 -8.07
C PRO A 121 4.65 2.51 -9.40
N GLN A 122 3.45 2.15 -9.85
CA GLN A 122 3.24 1.70 -11.23
C GLN A 122 2.99 2.89 -12.17
N THR A 123 2.41 3.96 -11.65
CA THR A 123 2.15 5.18 -12.41
C THR A 123 2.53 6.38 -11.57
N VAL A 124 3.28 7.28 -12.19
CA VAL A 124 3.56 8.61 -11.67
C VAL A 124 3.06 9.64 -12.69
N ALA A 125 2.21 10.54 -12.25
CA ALA A 125 1.71 11.64 -13.06
C ALA A 125 2.15 12.97 -12.46
N PHE A 126 2.42 13.97 -13.31
CA PHE A 126 2.75 15.33 -12.89
C PHE A 126 1.69 16.30 -13.38
N ARG A 127 1.20 17.14 -12.48
CA ARG A 127 0.24 18.21 -12.76
C ARG A 127 0.94 19.56 -12.64
N ALA A 128 1.21 20.19 -13.77
CA ALA A 128 1.93 21.46 -13.82
C ALA A 128 1.16 22.60 -13.12
N VAL A 129 -0.18 22.61 -13.23
CA VAL A 129 -1.05 23.68 -12.72
C VAL A 129 -0.89 23.94 -11.21
N ASN A 130 -0.62 22.91 -10.43
CA ASN A 130 -0.45 23.01 -8.98
C ASN A 130 0.93 22.51 -8.51
N ASN A 131 1.83 22.24 -9.45
CA ASN A 131 3.14 21.64 -9.20
C ASN A 131 3.07 20.42 -8.26
N THR A 132 2.27 19.42 -8.63
CA THR A 132 2.12 18.19 -7.83
C THR A 132 2.47 16.94 -8.60
N PHE A 133 3.03 15.96 -7.90
CA PHE A 133 3.16 14.60 -8.38
C PHE A 133 2.07 13.73 -7.78
N CYS A 134 1.54 12.80 -8.55
CA CYS A 134 0.63 11.78 -8.09
C CYS A 134 1.30 10.42 -8.30
N TYR A 135 1.45 9.66 -7.22
CA TYR A 135 1.98 8.31 -7.21
C TYR A 135 0.85 7.33 -6.99
N SER A 136 0.81 6.27 -7.79
CA SER A 136 -0.22 5.24 -7.68
C SER A 136 0.28 3.87 -8.12
N ARG A 137 -0.36 2.85 -7.58
CA ARG A 137 -0.24 1.47 -8.03
C ARG A 137 -1.47 0.68 -7.63
N GLU A 138 -1.65 -0.47 -8.25
CA GLU A 138 -2.57 -1.49 -7.78
C GLU A 138 -2.07 -2.10 -6.47
N ILE A 139 -2.98 -2.22 -5.50
CA ILE A 139 -2.76 -3.00 -4.28
C ILE A 139 -3.95 -3.94 -4.04
N TYR A 140 -3.63 -5.11 -3.50
CA TYR A 140 -4.60 -6.07 -3.01
C TYR A 140 -4.80 -5.87 -1.52
N LEU A 141 -6.04 -5.60 -1.12
CA LEU A 141 -6.42 -5.51 0.28
C LEU A 141 -6.83 -6.90 0.76
N VAL A 142 -6.19 -7.34 1.84
CA VAL A 142 -6.36 -8.66 2.44
C VAL A 142 -7.09 -8.51 3.77
N ASN A 143 -8.07 -9.37 4.02
CA ASN A 143 -8.69 -9.46 5.33
C ASN A 143 -7.73 -10.11 6.32
N LYS A 144 -7.37 -9.39 7.38
CA LYS A 144 -6.35 -9.86 8.35
C LYS A 144 -6.78 -11.11 9.13
N VAL A 145 -8.09 -11.38 9.22
CA VAL A 145 -8.64 -12.53 9.96
C VAL A 145 -8.69 -13.77 9.08
N THR A 146 -9.14 -13.62 7.82
CA THR A 146 -9.34 -14.77 6.92
C THR A 146 -8.19 -15.01 5.96
N GLY A 147 -7.30 -14.03 5.76
CA GLY A 147 -6.23 -14.07 4.76
C GLY A 147 -6.72 -13.92 3.32
N ALA A 148 -8.02 -13.70 3.09
CA ALA A 148 -8.58 -13.59 1.75
C ALA A 148 -8.40 -12.19 1.16
N ILE A 149 -8.20 -12.09 -0.15
CA ILE A 149 -8.26 -10.83 -0.89
C ILE A 149 -9.73 -10.36 -0.89
N VAL A 150 -9.97 -9.14 -0.39
CA VAL A 150 -11.31 -8.56 -0.25
C VAL A 150 -11.54 -7.35 -1.15
N ASN A 151 -10.47 -6.73 -1.64
CA ASN A 151 -10.59 -5.61 -2.56
C ASN A 151 -9.30 -5.41 -3.36
N VAL A 152 -9.43 -4.81 -4.54
CA VAL A 152 -8.33 -4.23 -5.31
C VAL A 152 -8.57 -2.72 -5.35
N THR A 153 -7.53 -1.93 -5.11
CA THR A 153 -7.64 -0.47 -5.12
C THR A 153 -6.37 0.18 -5.65
N TYR A 154 -6.49 1.42 -6.10
CA TYR A 154 -5.38 2.24 -6.60
C TYR A 154 -5.20 3.44 -5.67
N PRO A 155 -4.39 3.38 -4.61
CA PRO A 155 -4.06 4.55 -3.82
C PRO A 155 -3.46 5.65 -4.70
N ASN A 156 -4.10 6.80 -4.74
CA ASN A 156 -3.55 8.00 -5.36
C ASN A 156 -2.94 8.87 -4.26
N VAL A 157 -1.62 8.92 -4.21
CA VAL A 157 -0.85 9.71 -3.24
C VAL A 157 -0.31 10.94 -3.93
N VAL A 158 -0.82 12.11 -3.54
CA VAL A 158 -0.45 13.39 -4.15
C VAL A 158 0.60 14.07 -3.29
N LEU A 159 1.72 14.42 -3.90
CA LEU A 159 2.87 15.07 -3.30
C LEU A 159 3.04 16.48 -3.87
N ARG A 160 3.45 17.40 -3.01
CA ARG A 160 3.94 18.71 -3.41
C ARG A 160 5.26 18.56 -4.18
N GLY A 161 5.36 19.18 -5.34
CA GLY A 161 6.51 19.02 -6.25
C GLY A 161 7.81 19.65 -5.72
N GLN A 162 7.72 20.66 -4.87
CA GLN A 162 8.88 21.38 -4.34
C GLN A 162 9.67 20.56 -3.30
N ASP A 163 8.98 19.84 -2.42
CA ASP A 163 9.57 19.24 -1.21
C ASP A 163 9.12 17.79 -0.95
N GLY A 164 8.22 17.25 -1.78
CA GLY A 164 7.71 15.89 -1.62
C GLY A 164 6.78 15.69 -0.42
N VAL A 165 6.28 16.75 0.21
CA VAL A 165 5.28 16.64 1.30
C VAL A 165 3.98 16.06 0.76
N ILE A 166 3.39 15.11 1.49
CA ILE A 166 2.09 14.51 1.11
C ILE A 166 0.99 15.55 1.30
N ILE A 167 0.33 15.89 0.20
CA ILE A 167 -0.83 16.78 0.19
C ILE A 167 -2.09 16.00 0.54
N THR A 168 -2.33 14.89 -0.15
CA THR A 168 -3.48 14.02 0.10
C THR A 168 -3.17 12.58 -0.30
N ALA A 169 -3.96 11.65 0.22
CA ALA A 169 -3.95 10.25 -0.18
C ALA A 169 -5.34 9.65 -0.01
N PHE A 170 -5.82 8.95 -1.04
CA PHE A 170 -7.15 8.34 -1.04
C PHE A 170 -7.16 7.07 -1.90
N PRO A 171 -8.03 6.09 -1.58
CA PRO A 171 -8.20 4.93 -2.42
C PRO A 171 -9.04 5.32 -3.65
N ALA A 172 -8.57 4.98 -4.85
CA ALA A 172 -9.28 5.23 -6.10
C ALA A 172 -9.58 3.94 -6.87
N GLY A 173 -10.50 4.04 -7.83
CA GLY A 173 -10.80 2.97 -8.80
C GLY A 173 -9.88 2.96 -10.03
N ALA A 174 -8.92 3.89 -10.11
CA ALA A 174 -7.95 3.98 -11.19
C ALA A 174 -6.67 4.69 -10.73
N GLN A 175 -5.58 4.44 -11.46
CA GLN A 175 -4.28 5.09 -11.28
C GLN A 175 -4.35 6.62 -11.47
N CYS A 176 -3.28 7.29 -11.04
CA CYS A 176 -3.06 8.71 -11.24
C CYS A 176 -3.21 9.15 -12.70
N ARG A 177 -3.78 10.35 -12.89
CA ARG A 177 -3.92 11.02 -14.19
C ARG A 177 -3.26 12.39 -14.12
N GLY A 178 -2.44 12.69 -15.15
CA GLY A 178 -1.77 13.98 -15.34
C GLY A 178 -2.72 15.08 -15.75
#